data_AF-A0A2T6K9F7-F1
#
_entry.id   AF-A0A2T6K9F7-F1
#
_cell.length_a   1.000
_cell.length_b   1.000
_cell.length_c   1.000
_cell.angle_alpha   90.00
_cell.angle_beta   90.00
_cell.angle_gamma   90.00
#
_symmetry.space_group_name_H-M   'P 1'
#
loop_
_entity.id
_entity.type
_entity.pdbx_description
1 polymer ?
#
loop_
_entity_poly.entity_id
_entity_poly.type
_entity_poly.pdbx_seq_one_letter_code
_entity_poly.pdbx_strand_id
1 'polypeptide(L)'
;MYLTEDELHNYAIAGPYAIVQVKHDILFGFNHFRKRWELPAGRRELNESPKECAIRELYEETGQKVENLAFQGLAKIRNLETQRVK
;
A
#
# COMPACT_ATOMS: atom_id res chain seq x y z
N MET A 1 21.99 1.22 -2.79
CA MET A 1 21.52 1.37 -1.40
C MET A 1 20.08 0.88 -1.40
N TYR A 2 19.80 -0.23 -0.71
CA TYR A 2 18.44 -0.77 -0.64
C TYR A 2 17.77 -0.16 0.59
N LEU A 3 16.56 0.36 0.41
CA LEU A 3 15.74 0.87 1.50
C LEU A 3 15.20 -0.32 2.30
N THR A 4 15.27 -0.27 3.62
CA THR A 4 14.68 -1.28 4.51
C THR A 4 13.35 -0.78 5.10
N GLU A 5 12.54 -1.72 5.61
CA GLU A 5 11.28 -1.39 6.28
C GLU A 5 11.49 -0.52 7.52
N ASP A 6 12.61 -0.73 8.25
CA ASP A 6 12.96 0.08 9.42
C ASP A 6 13.23 1.54 9.05
N GLU A 7 13.73 1.83 7.85
CA GLU A 7 14.03 3.21 7.42
C GLU A 7 12.78 4.02 7.05
N LEU A 8 11.59 3.40 7.03
CA LEU A 8 10.32 4.04 6.65
C LEU A 8 9.92 5.20 7.58
N HIS A 9 10.37 5.21 8.84
CA HIS A 9 10.10 6.32 9.77
C HIS A 9 10.66 7.67 9.30
N ASN A 10 11.60 7.67 8.37
CA ASN A 10 12.19 8.89 7.80
C ASN A 10 11.32 9.52 6.69
N TYR A 11 10.18 8.92 6.34
CA TYR A 11 9.33 9.36 5.25
C TYR A 11 7.90 9.65 5.73
N ALA A 12 7.31 10.72 5.19
CA ALA A 12 5.89 10.97 5.35
C ALA A 12 5.10 10.01 4.44
N ILE A 13 4.56 8.93 5.02
CA ILE A 13 3.86 7.89 4.27
C ILE A 13 2.36 8.15 4.31
N ALA A 14 1.73 8.29 3.13
CA ALA A 14 0.29 8.44 3.03
C ALA A 14 -0.47 7.15 3.36
N GLY A 15 0.04 6.02 2.86
CA GLY A 15 -0.52 4.68 3.04
C GLY A 15 0.25 3.64 2.23
N PRO A 16 0.14 2.36 2.58
CA PRO A 16 0.76 1.26 1.84
C PRO A 16 -0.13 0.76 0.69
N TYR A 17 0.47 0.00 -0.23
CA TYR A 17 -0.25 -0.87 -1.16
C TYR A 17 0.05 -2.33 -0.82
N ALA A 18 -0.96 -3.18 -0.79
CA ALA A 18 -0.78 -4.63 -0.74
C ALA A 18 -0.70 -5.20 -2.15
N ILE A 19 0.38 -5.91 -2.48
CA ILE A 19 0.52 -6.64 -3.74
C ILE A 19 0.45 -8.13 -3.41
N VAL A 20 -0.64 -8.77 -3.84
CA VAL A 20 -0.83 -10.21 -3.68
C VAL A 20 -0.69 -10.85 -5.05
N GLN A 21 0.34 -11.67 -5.22
CA GLN A 21 0.58 -12.44 -6.44
C GLN A 21 0.14 -13.89 -6.23
N VAL A 22 -0.70 -14.39 -7.12
CA VAL A 22 -1.10 -15.80 -7.18
C VAL A 22 -0.65 -16.36 -8.53
N LYS A 23 0.38 -17.20 -8.52
CA LYS A 23 1.07 -17.67 -9.73
C LYS A 23 1.59 -16.50 -10.58
N HIS A 24 0.92 -16.18 -11.68
CA HIS A 24 1.33 -15.13 -12.63
C HIS A 24 0.39 -13.92 -12.57
N ASP A 25 -0.64 -13.97 -11.72
CA ASP A 25 -1.67 -12.95 -11.63
C ASP A 25 -1.52 -12.12 -10.36
N ILE A 26 -1.95 -10.86 -10.42
CA ILE A 26 -1.95 -9.93 -9.30
C ILE A 26 -3.40 -9.60 -8.95
N LEU A 27 -3.70 -9.58 -7.66
CA LEU A 27 -5.01 -9.19 -7.15
C LEU A 27 -5.24 -7.68 -7.30
N PHE A 28 -6.32 -7.31 -7.96
CA PHE A 28 -6.87 -5.95 -7.98
C PHE A 28 -8.31 -5.95 -7.48
N GLY A 29 -8.68 -4.91 -6.74
CA GLY A 29 -10.07 -4.61 -6.40
C GLY A 29 -10.65 -3.59 -7.38
N PHE A 30 -11.91 -3.73 -7.77
CA PHE A 30 -12.58 -2.70 -8.57
C PHE A 30 -13.27 -1.68 -7.66
N ASN A 31 -12.77 -0.45 -7.65
CA ASN A 31 -13.36 0.64 -6.89
C ASN A 31 -14.61 1.18 -7.61
N HIS A 32 -15.79 0.90 -7.08
CA HIS A 32 -17.07 1.30 -7.69
C HIS A 32 -17.31 2.82 -7.70
N PHE A 33 -16.71 3.58 -6.79
CA PHE A 33 -16.83 5.03 -6.71
C PHE A 33 -15.92 5.71 -7.74
N ARG A 34 -14.66 5.28 -7.84
CA ARG A 34 -13.66 5.83 -8.77
C ARG A 34 -13.67 5.19 -10.15
N LYS A 35 -14.46 4.13 -10.35
CA LYS A 35 -14.61 3.36 -11.60
C LYS A 35 -13.28 2.88 -12.18
N ARG A 36 -12.42 2.30 -11.33
CA ARG A 36 -11.09 1.81 -11.74
C ARG A 36 -10.63 0.63 -10.89
N TRP A 37 -9.70 -0.15 -11.45
CA TRP A 37 -8.98 -1.19 -10.74
C TRP A 37 -7.85 -0.58 -9.91
N GLU A 38 -7.76 -0.95 -8.65
CA GLU A 38 -6.77 -0.47 -7.69
C GLU A 38 -6.17 -1.66 -6.93
N LEU A 39 -4.91 -1.53 -6.53
CA LEU A 39 -4.33 -2.44 -5.54
C LEU A 39 -4.97 -2.14 -4.18
N PRO A 40 -5.18 -3.15 -3.31
CA PRO A 40 -5.70 -2.92 -1.98
C PRO A 40 -4.81 -1.95 -1.20
N ALA A 41 -5.41 -0.87 -0.71
CA ALA A 41 -4.68 0.22 -0.09
C ALA A 41 -5.62 1.17 0.63
N GLY A 42 -5.12 1.76 1.71
CA GLY A 42 -5.86 2.79 2.40
C GLY A 42 -5.01 3.63 3.32
N ARG A 43 -5.68 4.39 4.17
CA ARG A 43 -5.01 5.33 5.06
C ARG A 43 -4.60 4.59 6.32
N ARG A 44 -3.38 4.86 6.75
CA ARG A 44 -2.88 4.39 8.05
C ARG A 44 -3.71 4.97 9.21
N GLU A 45 -4.04 4.11 10.16
CA GLU A 45 -4.64 4.51 11.43
C GLU A 45 -3.59 4.98 12.44
N LEU A 46 -4.05 5.56 13.57
CA LEU A 46 -3.16 5.98 14.65
C LEU A 46 -2.53 4.74 15.30
N ASN A 47 -1.20 4.79 15.53
CA ASN A 47 -0.41 3.70 16.12
C ASN A 47 -0.32 2.41 15.29
N GLU A 48 -0.77 2.41 14.04
CA GLU A 48 -0.66 1.27 13.12
C GLU A 48 0.61 1.37 12.28
N SER A 49 1.38 0.30 12.10
CA SER A 49 2.52 0.26 11.16
C SER A 49 2.06 0.21 9.70
N PRO A 50 2.92 0.58 8.70
CA PRO A 50 2.55 0.43 7.30
C PRO A 50 2.19 -1.00 6.90
N LYS A 51 2.81 -2.01 7.53
CA LYS A 51 2.49 -3.42 7.29
C LYS A 51 1.12 -3.80 7.85
N GLU A 52 0.83 -3.43 9.09
CA GLU A 52 -0.49 -3.69 9.70
C GLU A 52 -1.61 -3.05 8.89
N CYS A 53 -1.41 -1.81 8.44
CA CYS A 53 -2.33 -1.13 7.53
C CYS A 53 -2.56 -1.89 6.23
N ALA A 54 -1.49 -2.38 5.58
CA ALA A 54 -1.61 -3.14 4.34
C ALA A 54 -2.40 -4.44 4.54
N ILE A 55 -2.21 -5.13 5.67
CA ILE A 55 -2.93 -6.38 6.00
C ILE A 55 -4.40 -6.09 6.28
N ARG A 56 -4.70 -5.05 7.06
CA ARG A 56 -6.08 -4.63 7.38
C ARG A 56 -6.85 -4.24 6.13
N GLU A 57 -6.32 -3.33 5.31
CA GLU A 57 -6.96 -2.84 4.09
C GLU A 57 -7.16 -3.97 3.07
N LEU A 58 -6.18 -4.88 2.91
CA LEU A 58 -6.34 -6.06 2.07
C LEU A 58 -7.56 -6.89 2.49
N TYR A 59 -7.74 -7.12 3.79
CA TYR A 59 -8.87 -7.87 4.31
C TYR A 59 -10.19 -7.11 4.14
N GLU A 60 -10.23 -5.82 4.47
CA GLU A 60 -11.45 -5.00 4.38
C GLU A 60 -11.97 -4.87 2.95
N GLU A 61 -11.07 -4.67 1.98
CA GLU A 61 -11.47 -4.43 0.58
C GLU A 61 -11.68 -5.71 -0.23
N THR A 62 -11.02 -6.82 0.14
CA THR A 62 -11.03 -8.04 -0.69
C THR A 62 -11.43 -9.32 0.05
N GLY A 63 -11.52 -9.29 1.39
CA GLY A 63 -11.78 -10.46 2.23
C GLY A 63 -10.59 -11.42 2.37
N GLN A 64 -9.44 -11.13 1.74
CA GLN A 64 -8.28 -12.02 1.76
C GLN A 64 -7.51 -11.90 3.08
N LYS A 65 -7.09 -13.04 3.62
CA LYS A 65 -6.26 -13.13 4.82
C LYS A 65 -4.89 -13.66 4.46
N VAL A 66 -3.85 -12.99 4.96
CA VAL A 66 -2.45 -13.38 4.80
C VAL A 66 -1.78 -13.44 6.16
N GLU A 67 -0.84 -14.36 6.35
CA GLU A 67 -0.09 -14.45 7.60
C GLU A 67 0.98 -13.36 7.70
N ASN A 68 1.56 -12.95 6.57
CA ASN A 68 2.56 -11.90 6.52
C ASN A 68 2.63 -11.25 5.13
N LEU A 69 3.16 -10.02 5.09
CA LEU A 69 3.56 -9.31 3.87
C LEU A 69 5.04 -8.96 3.95
N ALA A 70 5.72 -9.02 2.81
CA ALA A 70 7.11 -8.59 2.69
C ALA A 70 7.18 -7.16 2.13
N PHE A 71 7.97 -6.29 2.75
CA PHE A 71 8.25 -4.97 2.20
C PHE A 71 8.99 -5.10 0.85
N GLN A 72 8.49 -4.41 -0.17
CA GLN A 72 9.09 -4.41 -1.52
C GLN A 72 9.74 -3.07 -1.90
N GLY A 73 9.28 -1.96 -1.33
CA GLY A 73 9.85 -0.65 -1.64
C GLY A 73 8.94 0.51 -1.28
N LEU A 74 9.45 1.72 -1.51
CA LEU A 74 8.74 2.98 -1.28
C LEU A 74 8.59 3.71 -2.61
N ALA A 75 7.35 4.00 -3.00
CA ALA A 75 7.05 4.86 -4.13
C ALA A 75 6.92 6.32 -3.65
N LYS A 76 7.60 7.25 -4.33
CA LYS A 76 7.44 8.70 -4.12
C LYS A 76 6.70 9.30 -5.31
N ILE A 77 5.58 9.94 -5.05
CA ILE A 77 4.73 10.51 -6.09
C ILE A 77 4.92 12.02 -6.07
N ARG A 78 5.44 12.55 -7.18
CA ARG A 78 5.56 14.00 -7.38
C ARG A 78 4.39 14.51 -8.21
N ASN A 79 3.67 15.48 -7.68
CA ASN A 79 2.76 16.28 -8.49
C ASN A 79 3.58 17.27 -9.33
N LEU A 80 3.51 17.16 -10.66
CA LEU A 80 4.36 17.94 -11.57
C LEU A 80 3.99 19.43 -11.63
N GLU A 81 2.75 19.78 -11.34
CA GLU A 81 2.28 21.17 -11.36
C GLU A 81 2.71 21.92 -10.09
N THR A 82 2.51 21.30 -8.93
CA THR A 82 2.79 21.91 -7.62
C THR A 82 4.19 21.59 -7.09
N GLN A 83 4.92 20.69 -7.75
CA GLN A 83 6.21 20.13 -7.32
C GLN A 83 6.20 19.45 -5.93
N ARG A 84 5.02 19.29 -5.31
CA ARG A 84 4.87 18.61 -4.03
C ARG A 84 5.12 17.11 -4.19
N VAL A 85 5.92 16.55 -3.28
CA VAL A 85 6.17 15.11 -3.19
C VAL A 85 5.35 14.55 -2.03
N LYS A 86 4.61 13.48 -2.33
CA LYS A 86 3.94 12.62 -1.37
C LYS A 86 4.55 11.23 -1.40
#